data_AF-A0A7V7VLG1-F1
#
_entry.id   AF-A0A7V7VLG1-F1
#
_cell.length_a   1.000
_cell.length_b   1.000
_cell.length_c   1.000
_cell.angle_alpha   90.00
_cell.angle_beta   90.00
_cell.angle_gamma   90.00
#
_symmetry.space_group_name_H-M   'P 1'
#
loop_
_entity.id
_entity.type
_entity.pdbx_description
1 polymer ?
#
loop_
_entity_poly.entity_id
_entity_poly.type
_entity_poly.pdbx_seq_one_letter_code
_entity_poly.pdbx_strand_id
1 'polypeptide(L)'
;MLGGMRCCALLLMGLAGLAPLAGAPLGPAEVVVLYNSAVPESVRLAEIYRNARFIPADNLIGLKMPLSADISRADYISSIQNPLRQEFDKRRFWQRFKDPNGIIGPVSNKIRVVVTLRGVPLRIQPEPESKPPKEPAKDLISGRDDAAVDSELAMFGLEGLSVKGEFDNRYFKSEKSISEAKLPLLVLTARIDAASMATCERMIHDAVETETGGLWGRAYVDIANKFPEGDKWLESIVAQNLRAGIPTVVDRFNDTFPTNYPMSEAALYYGWYDANLSGPFLNPKFHFRKGAVAMHLHSFSAAQMSDPLQNWSAGLLEKGAAVTIGNVYEPYLQLTHQFDIIHARLLAGFTWVEAAWMSIPVASWQGIVLGDPLYRPYSHFDGKGKHLNGDRDFLLLREAALKWGDQPEAMRKQLQDASEQTHSGTLSEAVGLRLVEDAKPAAAAVWFRNAKDHFLKPEDKLRQEFHLIAIQRADPNGKIQAIRALREAKANYGHIPEAAAISGWLDILDPPPPPPANPATIAPAGTPSAVVPLPVITPQIIPLPTDPPPPKTPAPPKPPSNNR
;
A
#
# COMPACT_ATOMS: atom_id res chain seq x y z
N MET A 1 36.51 -54.24 37.89
CA MET A 1 37.33 -53.32 37.08
C MET A 1 36.62 -53.10 35.76
N LEU A 2 36.27 -51.83 35.47
CA LEU A 2 35.77 -51.23 34.23
C LEU A 2 34.47 -51.81 33.63
N GLY A 3 33.34 -51.09 33.49
CA GLY A 3 33.06 -49.65 33.58
C GLY A 3 32.72 -49.07 32.21
N GLY A 4 31.57 -48.39 32.08
CA GLY A 4 31.38 -47.38 31.01
C GLY A 4 30.02 -47.34 30.30
N MET A 5 29.07 -46.64 30.92
CA MET A 5 27.94 -45.91 30.33
C MET A 5 28.00 -45.56 28.84
N ARG A 6 26.84 -45.60 28.17
CA ARG A 6 26.16 -44.37 27.66
C ARG A 6 24.76 -44.66 27.09
N CYS A 7 23.75 -44.38 27.92
CA CYS A 7 22.46 -43.86 27.46
C CYS A 7 22.68 -42.51 26.78
N CYS A 8 22.03 -42.26 25.64
CA CYS A 8 21.50 -40.97 25.19
C CYS A 8 21.00 -41.11 23.73
N ALA A 9 19.75 -41.54 23.56
CA ALA A 9 18.98 -41.30 22.34
C ALA A 9 17.83 -40.37 22.75
N LEU A 10 18.09 -39.06 22.71
CA LEU A 10 17.11 -38.03 23.00
C LEU A 10 16.71 -37.33 21.70
N LEU A 11 15.40 -37.37 21.47
CA LEU A 11 14.57 -36.64 20.53
C LEU A 11 15.20 -35.36 19.93
N LEU A 12 15.44 -35.39 18.62
CA LEU A 12 15.39 -34.20 17.76
C LEU A 12 14.00 -34.14 17.12
N MET A 13 12.99 -33.70 17.88
CA MET A 13 11.74 -33.23 17.29
C MET A 13 11.94 -31.80 16.83
N GLY A 14 11.64 -31.57 15.54
CA GLY A 14 11.85 -30.32 14.85
C GLY A 14 11.16 -29.14 15.52
N LEU A 15 11.92 -28.05 15.67
CA LEU A 15 11.41 -26.70 15.77
C LEU A 15 10.71 -26.36 14.45
N ALA A 16 9.45 -26.75 14.31
CA ALA A 16 8.55 -26.06 13.40
C ALA A 16 8.38 -24.65 13.93
N GLY A 17 8.75 -23.65 13.13
CA GLY A 17 8.60 -22.24 13.47
C GLY A 17 7.15 -21.94 13.84
N LEU A 18 6.89 -21.74 15.13
CA LEU A 18 5.67 -21.10 15.61
C LEU A 18 5.70 -19.67 15.06
N ALA A 19 4.96 -19.44 13.98
CA ALA A 19 4.61 -18.08 13.59
C ALA A 19 3.98 -17.41 14.82
N PRO A 20 4.42 -16.21 15.23
CA PRO A 20 3.79 -15.52 16.34
C PRO A 20 2.31 -15.39 16.02
N LEU A 21 1.45 -16.00 16.84
CA LEU A 21 0.02 -15.74 16.74
C LEU A 21 -0.16 -14.23 16.95
N ALA A 22 -0.80 -13.56 15.99
CA ALA A 22 -1.27 -12.20 16.17
C ALA A 22 -2.02 -12.13 17.51
N GLY A 23 -1.77 -11.07 18.28
CA GLY A 23 -2.46 -10.82 19.56
C GLY A 23 -3.99 -10.84 19.41
N ALA A 24 -4.69 -10.79 20.54
CA ALA A 24 -6.16 -10.79 20.54
C ALA A 24 -6.70 -9.76 19.52
N PRO A 25 -7.58 -10.16 18.58
CA PRO A 25 -7.99 -9.28 17.50
C PRO A 25 -8.78 -8.10 18.03
N LEU A 26 -8.65 -6.96 17.36
CA LEU A 26 -9.44 -5.76 17.64
C LEU A 26 -10.94 -6.09 17.67
N GLY A 27 -11.57 -5.78 18.80
CA GLY A 27 -13.00 -6.01 19.00
C GLY A 27 -13.85 -4.79 18.60
N PRO A 28 -15.14 -4.99 18.29
CA PRO A 28 -16.04 -3.88 17.91
C PRO A 28 -16.24 -2.83 19.01
N ALA A 29 -16.08 -3.22 20.28
CA ALA A 29 -16.16 -2.28 21.40
C ALA A 29 -14.98 -1.29 21.46
N GLU A 30 -13.87 -1.59 20.79
CA GLU A 30 -12.67 -0.75 20.72
C GLU A 30 -12.72 0.23 19.54
N VAL A 31 -13.81 0.25 18.77
CA VAL A 31 -13.99 1.05 17.56
C VAL A 31 -15.02 2.15 17.81
N VAL A 32 -14.65 3.40 17.59
CA VAL A 32 -15.57 4.54 17.48
C VAL A 32 -15.79 4.89 16.02
N VAL A 33 -17.02 5.23 15.66
CA VAL A 33 -17.38 5.70 14.32
C VAL A 33 -17.76 7.18 14.40
N LEU A 34 -17.00 8.02 13.71
CA LEU A 34 -17.19 9.45 13.61
C LEU A 34 -17.82 9.80 12.26
N TYR A 35 -18.99 10.42 12.31
CA TYR A 35 -19.74 10.81 11.11
C TYR A 35 -20.18 12.28 11.16
N ASN A 36 -20.39 12.85 9.97
CA ASN A 36 -20.90 14.21 9.85
C ASN A 36 -22.43 14.21 9.94
N SER A 37 -22.96 14.61 11.09
CA SER A 37 -24.41 14.67 11.34
C SER A 37 -25.16 15.66 10.43
N ALA A 38 -24.45 16.57 9.74
CA ALA A 38 -25.05 17.46 8.73
C ALA A 38 -25.28 16.77 7.38
N VAL A 39 -24.71 15.58 7.16
CA VAL A 39 -24.77 14.84 5.90
C VAL A 39 -25.59 13.56 6.09
N PRO A 40 -26.84 13.48 5.56
CA PRO A 40 -27.69 12.30 5.73
C PRO A 40 -27.05 10.99 5.27
N GLU A 41 -26.25 11.01 4.21
CA GLU A 41 -25.49 9.84 3.74
C GLU A 41 -24.46 9.36 4.76
N SER A 42 -23.80 10.28 5.46
CA SER A 42 -22.82 9.96 6.52
C SER A 42 -23.49 9.27 7.70
N VAL A 43 -24.68 9.75 8.11
CA VAL A 43 -25.49 9.12 9.16
C VAL A 43 -25.91 7.70 8.76
N ARG A 44 -26.38 7.53 7.52
CA ARG A 44 -26.79 6.22 7.00
C ARG A 44 -25.61 5.25 6.94
N LEU A 45 -24.44 5.71 6.47
CA LEU A 45 -23.23 4.89 6.41
C LEU A 45 -22.76 4.44 7.79
N ALA A 46 -22.91 5.30 8.81
CA ALA A 46 -22.55 4.98 10.19
C ALA A 46 -23.34 3.80 10.72
N GLU A 47 -24.66 3.79 10.48
CA GLU A 47 -25.52 2.68 10.88
C GLU A 47 -25.21 1.40 10.09
N ILE A 48 -24.93 1.51 8.79
CA ILE A 48 -24.55 0.36 7.96
C ILE A 48 -23.28 -0.28 8.52
N TYR A 49 -22.23 0.51 8.76
CA TYR A 49 -20.97 0.00 9.28
C TYR A 49 -21.12 -0.56 10.71
N ARG A 50 -21.91 0.13 11.56
CA ARG A 50 -22.23 -0.35 12.90
C ARG A 50 -22.85 -1.73 12.88
N ASN A 51 -23.85 -1.93 12.03
CA ASN A 51 -24.57 -3.19 11.91
C ASN A 51 -23.67 -4.29 11.34
N ALA A 52 -22.85 -3.98 10.33
CA ALA A 52 -21.95 -4.96 9.70
C ALA A 52 -20.88 -5.50 10.66
N ARG A 53 -20.37 -4.65 11.57
CA ARG A 53 -19.31 -5.01 12.52
C ARG A 53 -19.77 -5.19 13.96
N PHE A 54 -21.07 -5.10 14.23
CA PHE A 54 -21.65 -5.16 15.59
C PHE A 54 -21.03 -4.14 16.55
N ILE A 55 -20.74 -2.93 16.05
CA ILE A 55 -20.20 -1.84 16.86
C ILE A 55 -21.28 -1.37 17.85
N PRO A 56 -20.94 -1.12 19.13
CA PRO A 56 -21.92 -0.61 20.10
C PRO A 56 -22.56 0.71 19.65
N ALA A 57 -23.85 0.91 19.92
CA ALA A 57 -24.55 2.15 19.58
C ALA A 57 -23.90 3.38 20.23
N ASP A 58 -23.43 3.25 21.48
CA ASP A 58 -22.72 4.31 22.20
C ASP A 58 -21.41 4.75 21.53
N ASN A 59 -20.84 3.92 20.65
CA ASN A 59 -19.62 4.20 19.91
C ASN A 59 -19.86 4.98 18.60
N LEU A 60 -21.11 5.30 18.26
CA LEU A 60 -21.44 6.24 17.19
C LEU A 60 -21.39 7.68 17.70
N ILE A 61 -20.55 8.51 17.08
CA ILE A 61 -20.41 9.93 17.40
C ILE A 61 -20.72 10.76 16.16
N GLY A 62 -21.86 11.44 16.20
CA GLY A 62 -22.25 12.39 15.17
C GLY A 62 -21.89 13.81 15.59
N LEU A 63 -21.01 14.47 14.84
CA LEU A 63 -20.71 15.90 15.04
C LEU A 63 -21.18 16.70 13.84
N LYS A 64 -21.53 17.97 14.04
CA LYS A 64 -21.86 18.87 12.93
C LYS A 64 -20.57 19.47 12.40
N MET A 65 -20.21 19.18 11.16
CA MET A 65 -18.94 19.60 10.55
C MET A 65 -19.20 20.28 9.19
N PRO A 66 -18.23 21.06 8.67
CA PRO A 66 -18.27 21.57 7.30
C PRO A 66 -18.46 20.47 6.25
N LEU A 67 -19.05 20.83 5.10
CA LEU A 67 -19.31 19.91 3.98
C LEU A 67 -18.13 19.78 3.00
N SER A 68 -17.17 20.70 3.06
CA SER A 68 -16.00 20.70 2.19
C SER A 68 -14.97 19.67 2.65
N ALA A 69 -14.24 19.12 1.68
CA ALA A 69 -13.09 18.25 1.96
C ALA A 69 -11.97 19.01 2.67
N ASP A 70 -11.80 20.30 2.38
CA ASP A 70 -10.86 21.17 3.05
C ASP A 70 -11.51 21.87 4.25
N ILE A 71 -10.81 21.91 5.38
CA ILE A 71 -11.22 22.59 6.61
C ILE A 71 -10.07 23.47 7.14
N SER A 72 -10.39 24.61 7.73
CA SER A 72 -9.39 25.42 8.43
C SER A 72 -8.95 24.75 9.73
N ARG A 73 -7.74 25.05 10.22
CA ARG A 73 -7.27 24.57 11.52
C ARG A 73 -8.22 24.94 12.67
N ALA A 74 -8.73 26.17 12.67
CA ALA A 74 -9.67 26.66 13.67
C ALA A 74 -11.02 25.92 13.63
N ASP A 75 -11.55 25.66 12.44
CA ASP A 75 -12.80 24.90 12.28
C ASP A 75 -12.61 23.43 12.65
N TYR A 76 -11.48 22.81 12.33
CA TYR A 76 -11.15 21.45 12.78
C TYR A 76 -11.15 21.37 14.31
N ILE A 77 -10.48 22.31 14.97
CA ILE A 77 -10.41 22.34 16.44
C ILE A 77 -11.79 22.51 17.06
N SER A 78 -12.58 23.47 16.56
CA SER A 78 -13.86 23.84 17.17
C SER A 78 -15.02 22.90 16.83
N SER A 79 -15.03 22.31 15.63
CA SER A 79 -16.14 21.46 15.15
C SER A 79 -15.87 19.95 15.22
N ILE A 80 -14.60 19.53 15.30
CA ILE A 80 -14.21 18.11 15.30
C ILE A 80 -13.41 17.74 16.56
N GLN A 81 -12.21 18.29 16.73
CA GLN A 81 -11.25 17.84 17.74
C GLN A 81 -11.79 18.01 19.17
N ASN A 82 -12.21 19.23 19.53
CA ASN A 82 -12.69 19.51 20.88
C ASN A 82 -14.02 18.83 21.20
N PRO A 83 -15.04 18.84 20.31
CA PRO A 83 -16.25 18.07 20.54
C PRO A 83 -16.00 16.56 20.67
N LEU A 84 -15.09 15.99 19.88
CA LEU A 84 -14.73 14.57 19.99
C LEU A 84 -14.08 14.26 21.35
N ARG A 85 -13.17 15.11 21.84
CA ARG A 85 -12.60 14.98 23.20
C ARG A 85 -13.69 14.99 24.27
N GLN A 86 -14.66 15.90 24.18
CA GLN A 86 -15.78 15.99 25.11
C GLN A 86 -16.64 14.71 25.09
N GLU A 87 -16.89 14.15 23.92
CA GLU A 87 -17.66 12.92 23.77
C GLU A 87 -16.93 11.69 24.35
N PHE A 88 -15.59 11.65 24.23
CA PHE A 88 -14.74 10.63 24.86
C PHE A 88 -14.70 10.75 26.39
N ASP A 89 -14.60 11.97 26.92
CA ASP A 89 -14.66 12.24 28.36
C ASP A 89 -16.03 11.83 28.93
N LYS A 90 -17.12 12.26 28.28
CA LYS A 90 -18.50 11.98 28.68
C LYS A 90 -18.79 10.47 28.77
N ARG A 91 -18.30 9.70 27.79
CA ARG A 91 -18.47 8.23 27.73
C ARG A 91 -17.42 7.46 28.54
N ARG A 92 -16.43 8.15 29.13
CA ARG A 92 -15.31 7.52 29.86
C ARG A 92 -14.59 6.47 29.01
N PHE A 93 -14.41 6.79 27.73
CA PHE A 93 -13.64 5.99 26.80
C PHE A 93 -12.16 6.01 27.14
N TRP A 94 -11.67 7.12 27.70
CA TRP A 94 -10.31 7.25 28.19
C TRP A 94 -10.26 7.85 29.59
N GLN A 95 -9.06 7.88 30.17
CA GLN A 95 -8.72 8.73 31.31
C GLN A 95 -7.49 9.53 30.93
N ARG A 96 -7.52 10.84 31.19
CA ARG A 96 -6.47 11.78 30.81
C ARG A 96 -5.79 12.36 32.04
N PHE A 97 -4.50 12.68 31.91
CA PHE A 97 -3.70 13.29 32.96
C PHE A 97 -2.86 14.43 32.40
N LYS A 98 -2.60 15.45 33.22
CA LYS A 98 -1.73 16.57 32.89
C LYS A 98 -0.33 16.31 33.45
N ASP A 99 0.66 16.18 32.58
CA ASP A 99 2.04 15.97 32.98
C ASP A 99 2.68 17.24 33.58
N PRO A 100 3.88 17.14 34.18
CA PRO A 100 4.58 18.29 34.75
C PRO A 100 4.93 19.41 33.75
N ASN A 101 5.01 19.10 32.45
CA ASN A 101 5.25 20.06 31.39
C ASN A 101 3.97 20.75 30.91
N GLY A 102 2.82 20.36 31.48
CA GLY A 102 1.51 20.91 31.18
C GLY A 102 0.81 20.24 30.00
N ILE A 103 1.37 19.17 29.45
CA ILE A 103 0.76 18.38 28.37
C ILE A 103 -0.35 17.51 28.96
N ILE A 104 -1.54 17.56 28.36
CA ILE A 104 -2.66 16.72 28.76
C ILE A 104 -2.77 15.58 27.75
N GLY A 105 -2.87 14.33 28.23
CA GLY A 105 -3.01 13.18 27.34
C GLY A 105 -3.64 11.97 28.02
N PRO A 106 -4.19 11.02 27.24
CA PRO A 106 -4.74 9.78 27.77
C PRO A 106 -3.66 8.88 28.38
N VAL A 107 -3.86 8.50 29.64
CA VAL A 107 -3.05 7.48 30.34
C VAL A 107 -3.66 6.08 30.20
N SER A 108 -4.96 6.02 29.92
CA SER A 108 -5.66 4.81 29.49
C SER A 108 -6.69 5.17 28.43
N ASN A 109 -6.89 4.28 27.46
CA ASN A 109 -7.88 4.46 26.40
C ASN A 109 -8.47 3.08 26.06
N LYS A 110 -9.79 2.97 26.06
CA LYS A 110 -10.53 1.75 25.68
C LYS A 110 -10.80 1.70 24.18
N ILE A 111 -10.78 2.85 23.52
CA ILE A 111 -10.94 2.96 22.08
C ILE A 111 -9.56 2.90 21.45
N ARG A 112 -9.40 1.98 20.50
CA ARG A 112 -8.17 1.77 19.74
C ARG A 112 -8.29 2.27 18.32
N VAL A 113 -9.51 2.37 17.80
CA VAL A 113 -9.77 2.76 16.43
C VAL A 113 -10.82 3.87 16.36
N VAL A 114 -10.57 4.89 15.55
CA VAL A 114 -11.59 5.86 15.13
C VAL A 114 -11.77 5.75 13.62
N VAL A 115 -13.01 5.51 13.21
CA VAL A 115 -13.39 5.38 11.80
C VAL A 115 -14.10 6.65 11.38
N THR A 116 -13.53 7.40 10.45
CA THR A 116 -14.22 8.53 9.82
C THR A 116 -15.05 8.04 8.65
N LEU A 117 -16.21 8.65 8.41
CA LEU A 117 -17.08 8.29 7.30
C LEU A 117 -17.13 9.37 6.24
N ARG A 118 -17.56 9.00 5.03
CA ARG A 118 -17.95 9.92 3.96
C ARG A 118 -18.69 11.13 4.50
N GLY A 119 -18.23 12.32 4.15
CA GLY A 119 -18.78 13.60 4.61
C GLY A 119 -18.04 14.21 5.81
N VAL A 120 -17.13 13.49 6.46
CA VAL A 120 -16.12 14.09 7.36
C VAL A 120 -15.04 14.77 6.50
N PRO A 121 -14.63 16.02 6.80
CA PRO A 121 -13.56 16.70 6.06
C PRO A 121 -12.29 15.85 5.94
N LEU A 122 -11.55 16.02 4.85
CA LEU A 122 -10.39 15.20 4.48
C LEU A 122 -9.06 15.84 4.88
N ARG A 123 -8.95 17.17 4.71
CA ARG A 123 -7.70 17.92 4.79
C ARG A 123 -7.83 19.15 5.66
N ILE A 124 -6.84 19.36 6.50
CA ILE A 124 -6.66 20.62 7.21
C ILE A 124 -5.73 21.50 6.38
N GLN A 125 -6.24 22.67 6.00
CA GLN A 125 -5.47 23.64 5.22
C GLN A 125 -4.38 24.28 6.07
N PRO A 126 -3.23 24.64 5.46
CA PRO A 126 -2.19 25.37 6.17
C PRO A 126 -2.72 26.75 6.58
N GLU A 127 -2.31 27.24 7.76
CA GLU A 127 -2.65 28.60 8.13
C GLU A 127 -1.97 29.61 7.19
N PRO A 128 -2.65 30.69 6.77
CA PRO A 128 -2.03 31.71 5.94
C PRO A 128 -0.79 32.28 6.64
N GLU A 129 0.37 32.19 6.00
CA GLU A 129 1.60 32.75 6.55
C GLU A 129 1.42 34.26 6.78
N SER A 130 1.56 34.70 8.03
CA SER A 130 1.43 36.13 8.38
C SER A 130 2.50 37.01 7.74
N LYS A 131 3.65 36.44 7.33
CA LYS A 131 4.75 37.09 6.59
C LYS A 131 5.49 36.06 5.74
N PRO A 132 5.91 36.40 4.51
CA PRO A 132 6.76 35.52 3.72
C PRO A 132 8.09 35.27 4.45
N PRO A 133 8.62 34.05 4.42
CA PRO A 133 9.84 33.70 5.13
C PRO A 133 11.02 34.52 4.58
N LYS A 134 11.82 35.10 5.48
CA LYS A 134 13.00 35.93 5.13
C LYS A 134 14.13 35.12 4.49
N GLU A 135 14.12 33.81 4.67
CA GLU A 135 15.05 32.85 4.08
C GLU A 135 14.28 31.58 3.68
N PRO A 136 14.67 30.87 2.60
CA PRO A 136 14.09 29.58 2.27
C PRO A 136 14.25 28.62 3.46
N ALA A 137 13.19 27.89 3.81
CA ALA A 137 13.20 26.94 4.91
C ALA A 137 14.30 25.89 4.69
N LYS A 138 15.22 25.76 5.65
CA LYS A 138 16.28 24.72 5.62
C LYS A 138 15.72 23.32 5.84
N ASP A 139 14.54 23.23 6.44
CA ASP A 139 13.80 22.01 6.71
C ASP A 139 12.39 22.16 6.13
N LEU A 140 12.01 21.23 5.26
CA LEU A 140 10.74 21.25 4.54
C LEU A 140 9.56 20.79 5.41
N ILE A 141 9.81 20.34 6.64
CA ILE A 141 8.83 19.69 7.50
C ILE A 141 8.43 20.57 8.70
N SER A 142 9.39 21.06 9.51
CA SER A 142 9.12 21.71 10.81
C SER A 142 8.26 22.99 10.81
N GLY A 143 7.99 23.57 9.64
CA GLY A 143 7.13 24.75 9.48
C GLY A 143 5.69 24.44 9.07
N ARG A 144 5.40 23.23 8.59
CA ARG A 144 4.12 22.87 7.98
C ARG A 144 3.07 22.55 9.03
N ASP A 145 1.85 22.96 8.76
CA ASP A 145 0.67 22.70 9.59
C ASP A 145 -0.53 22.24 8.74
N ASP A 146 -0.32 21.93 7.48
CA ASP A 146 -1.27 21.19 6.67
C ASP A 146 -1.20 19.70 7.02
N ALA A 147 -2.35 19.03 7.10
CA ALA A 147 -2.41 17.64 7.51
C ALA A 147 -3.68 16.94 7.00
N ALA A 148 -3.64 15.61 6.96
CA ALA A 148 -4.86 14.82 6.88
C ALA A 148 -5.64 14.90 8.20
N VAL A 149 -6.96 15.09 8.11
CA VAL A 149 -7.85 15.07 9.29
C VAL A 149 -7.71 13.76 10.06
N ASP A 150 -7.62 12.63 9.35
CA ASP A 150 -7.45 11.31 9.95
C ASP A 150 -6.12 11.15 10.71
N SER A 151 -5.03 11.70 10.18
CA SER A 151 -3.71 11.61 10.82
C SER A 151 -3.62 12.47 12.09
N GLU A 152 -4.30 13.62 12.09
CA GLU A 152 -4.46 14.49 13.25
C GLU A 152 -5.38 13.89 14.31
N LEU A 153 -6.44 13.20 13.87
CA LEU A 153 -7.33 12.44 14.75
C LEU A 153 -6.62 11.26 15.41
N ALA A 154 -5.48 10.79 14.91
CA ALA A 154 -4.76 9.69 15.55
C ALA A 154 -4.14 10.08 16.90
N MET A 155 -3.88 11.38 17.10
CA MET A 155 -3.24 11.93 18.30
C MET A 155 -4.10 13.00 18.99
N PHE A 156 -5.39 13.09 18.64
CA PHE A 156 -6.30 14.12 19.16
C PHE A 156 -6.44 14.14 20.68
N GLY A 157 -6.11 13.06 21.39
CA GLY A 157 -6.14 13.02 22.85
C GLY A 157 -5.10 13.92 23.53
N LEU A 158 -4.06 14.32 22.80
CA LEU A 158 -2.99 15.19 23.30
C LEU A 158 -3.36 16.67 23.21
N GLU A 159 -3.05 17.43 24.25
CA GLU A 159 -3.18 18.88 24.30
C GLU A 159 -1.87 19.51 24.79
N GLY A 160 -1.55 20.70 24.26
CA GLY A 160 -0.36 21.47 24.67
C GLY A 160 0.89 21.21 23.82
N LEU A 161 0.81 20.39 22.77
CA LEU A 161 1.88 20.21 21.79
C LEU A 161 1.65 21.13 20.57
N SER A 162 2.75 21.51 19.92
CA SER A 162 2.72 22.20 18.63
C SER A 162 2.10 21.30 17.57
N VAL A 163 1.23 21.85 16.71
CA VAL A 163 0.65 21.13 15.55
C VAL A 163 1.51 21.25 14.29
N LYS A 164 2.69 21.87 14.40
CA LYS A 164 3.64 22.02 13.29
C LYS A 164 4.53 20.81 13.15
N GLY A 165 4.72 20.36 11.91
CA GLY A 165 5.49 19.19 11.56
C GLY A 165 4.73 17.89 11.83
N GLU A 166 5.50 16.82 11.87
CA GLU A 166 5.08 15.46 12.09
C GLU A 166 5.29 15.03 13.55
N PHE A 167 4.62 13.95 13.96
CA PHE A 167 4.95 13.24 15.19
C PHE A 167 5.41 11.83 14.89
N ASP A 168 6.41 11.35 15.62
CA ASP A 168 6.83 9.95 15.55
C ASP A 168 5.68 9.01 15.90
N ASN A 169 5.35 8.13 14.96
CA ASN A 169 4.43 7.03 15.22
C ASN A 169 5.17 5.90 15.95
N ARG A 170 4.97 5.81 17.27
CA ARG A 170 5.56 4.75 18.11
C ARG A 170 5.08 3.34 17.80
N TYR A 171 4.04 3.18 16.97
CA TYR A 171 3.55 1.89 16.50
C TYR A 171 4.23 1.42 15.21
N PHE A 172 4.96 2.29 14.53
CA PHE A 172 5.71 1.96 13.33
C PHE A 172 6.66 0.78 13.57
N LYS A 173 6.67 -0.19 12.63
CA LYS A 173 7.41 -1.45 12.68
C LYS A 173 7.06 -2.38 13.85
N SER A 174 6.05 -2.07 14.65
CA SER A 174 5.57 -2.99 15.70
C SER A 174 5.21 -4.35 15.11
N GLU A 175 5.41 -5.40 15.90
CA GLU A 175 4.94 -6.78 15.64
C GLU A 175 3.85 -7.20 16.64
N LYS A 176 3.38 -6.26 17.46
CA LYS A 176 2.36 -6.48 18.49
C LYS A 176 1.05 -5.85 18.03
N SER A 177 -0.07 -6.49 18.38
CA SER A 177 -1.38 -5.86 18.22
C SER A 177 -1.43 -4.53 18.98
N ILE A 178 -2.30 -3.61 18.58
CA ILE A 178 -2.39 -2.31 19.25
C ILE A 178 -2.79 -2.46 20.73
N SER A 179 -3.58 -3.48 21.03
CA SER A 179 -4.00 -3.83 22.39
C SER A 179 -2.82 -4.30 23.26
N GLU A 180 -1.84 -4.99 22.68
CA GLU A 180 -0.60 -5.40 23.36
C GLU A 180 0.47 -4.31 23.41
N ALA A 181 0.50 -3.41 22.43
CA ALA A 181 1.47 -2.32 22.35
C ALA A 181 1.30 -1.29 23.47
N LYS A 182 0.10 -1.21 24.08
CA LYS A 182 -0.22 -0.31 25.21
C LYS A 182 0.17 1.15 24.92
N LEU A 183 -0.27 1.66 23.78
CA LEU A 183 -0.08 3.05 23.35
C LEU A 183 -1.37 3.85 23.58
N PRO A 184 -1.68 4.33 24.81
CA PRO A 184 -2.96 4.99 25.09
C PRO A 184 -3.13 6.33 24.36
N LEU A 185 -2.02 6.97 23.96
CA LEU A 185 -1.98 8.23 23.22
C LEU A 185 -2.39 8.09 21.75
N LEU A 186 -2.11 6.94 21.15
CA LEU A 186 -2.37 6.67 19.75
C LEU A 186 -3.74 6.00 19.59
N VAL A 187 -4.57 6.55 18.72
CA VAL A 187 -5.77 5.91 18.21
C VAL A 187 -5.55 5.66 16.72
N LEU A 188 -5.71 4.43 16.28
CA LEU A 188 -5.54 4.12 14.87
C LEU A 188 -6.74 4.67 14.09
N THR A 189 -6.49 5.49 13.07
CA THR A 189 -7.57 6.04 12.24
C THR A 189 -7.68 5.32 10.91
N ALA A 190 -8.91 5.18 10.44
CA ALA A 190 -9.25 4.74 9.10
C ALA A 190 -10.50 5.47 8.61
N ARG A 191 -10.70 5.49 7.30
CA ARG A 191 -11.78 6.21 6.64
C ARG A 191 -12.58 5.29 5.72
N ILE A 192 -13.90 5.30 5.85
CA ILE A 192 -14.81 4.71 4.87
C ILE A 192 -15.35 5.83 4.00
N ASP A 193 -14.68 6.08 2.89
CA ASP A 193 -15.01 7.12 1.90
C ASP A 193 -14.54 6.72 0.50
N ALA A 194 -15.26 7.15 -0.53
CA ALA A 194 -15.02 6.83 -1.95
C ALA A 194 -15.69 7.89 -2.84
N ALA A 195 -15.68 7.74 -4.17
CA ALA A 195 -16.40 8.70 -5.02
C ALA A 195 -17.91 8.59 -4.83
N SER A 196 -18.41 7.37 -4.58
CA SER A 196 -19.83 7.10 -4.38
C SER A 196 -20.17 6.44 -3.03
N MET A 197 -21.40 6.68 -2.56
CA MET A 197 -21.97 5.98 -1.39
C MET A 197 -22.06 4.47 -1.63
N ALA A 198 -22.37 4.04 -2.87
CA ALA A 198 -22.42 2.63 -3.23
C ALA A 198 -21.07 1.94 -3.01
N THR A 199 -19.96 2.60 -3.37
CA THR A 199 -18.61 2.07 -3.15
C THR A 199 -18.26 2.03 -1.66
N CYS A 200 -18.73 2.99 -0.86
CA CYS A 200 -18.58 2.96 0.61
C CYS A 200 -19.33 1.77 1.24
N GLU A 201 -20.55 1.49 0.81
CA GLU A 201 -21.32 0.32 1.28
C GLU A 201 -20.64 -0.99 0.83
N ARG A 202 -20.19 -1.04 -0.44
CA ARG A 202 -19.52 -2.20 -1.03
C ARG A 202 -18.24 -2.58 -0.29
N MET A 203 -17.35 -1.63 0.02
CA MET A 203 -16.08 -1.96 0.69
C MET A 203 -16.28 -2.61 2.07
N ILE A 204 -17.32 -2.22 2.81
CA ILE A 204 -17.68 -2.86 4.09
C ILE A 204 -18.14 -4.30 3.85
N HIS A 205 -19.06 -4.48 2.92
CA HIS A 205 -19.60 -5.81 2.60
C HIS A 205 -18.52 -6.76 2.07
N ASP A 206 -17.69 -6.27 1.15
CA ASP A 206 -16.61 -7.04 0.55
C ASP A 206 -15.58 -7.47 1.60
N ALA A 207 -15.25 -6.61 2.57
CA ALA A 207 -14.37 -6.97 3.68
C ALA A 207 -14.96 -8.11 4.53
N VAL A 208 -16.21 -7.95 5.00
CA VAL A 208 -16.90 -8.96 5.83
C VAL A 208 -17.08 -10.28 5.10
N GLU A 209 -17.45 -10.25 3.82
CA GLU A 209 -17.63 -11.48 3.04
C GLU A 209 -16.31 -12.18 2.78
N THR A 210 -15.27 -11.43 2.42
CA THR A 210 -13.94 -12.01 2.12
C THR A 210 -13.35 -12.69 3.35
N GLU A 211 -13.56 -12.13 4.54
CA GLU A 211 -13.14 -12.77 5.80
C GLU A 211 -13.76 -14.14 6.05
N THR A 212 -14.86 -14.52 5.39
CA THR A 212 -15.44 -15.86 5.56
C THR A 212 -14.59 -16.95 4.90
N GLY A 213 -13.80 -16.61 3.89
CA GLY A 213 -13.02 -17.55 3.06
C GLY A 213 -11.53 -17.24 2.95
N GLY A 214 -11.15 -15.99 3.18
CA GLY A 214 -9.83 -15.44 2.87
C GLY A 214 -9.78 -14.77 1.50
N LEU A 215 -8.80 -13.89 1.31
CA LEU A 215 -8.49 -13.25 0.05
C LEU A 215 -7.61 -14.17 -0.80
N TRP A 216 -8.15 -14.63 -1.92
CA TRP A 216 -7.45 -15.48 -2.89
C TRP A 216 -7.36 -14.76 -4.24
N GLY A 217 -6.21 -14.86 -4.91
CA GLY A 217 -6.02 -14.28 -6.24
C GLY A 217 -4.56 -14.02 -6.60
N ARG A 218 -4.37 -13.25 -7.67
CA ARG A 218 -3.06 -12.81 -8.16
C ARG A 218 -2.64 -11.49 -7.53
N ALA A 219 -1.34 -11.34 -7.39
CA ALA A 219 -0.71 -10.06 -7.11
C ALA A 219 -0.14 -9.44 -8.38
N TYR A 220 -0.17 -8.12 -8.43
CA TYR A 220 0.47 -7.31 -9.47
C TYR A 220 1.36 -6.27 -8.81
N VAL A 221 2.62 -6.24 -9.22
CA VAL A 221 3.63 -5.31 -8.70
C VAL A 221 4.23 -4.54 -9.87
N ASP A 222 4.15 -3.21 -9.83
CA ASP A 222 4.61 -2.30 -10.88
C ASP A 222 5.81 -1.49 -10.34
N ILE A 223 7.03 -1.87 -10.73
CA ILE A 223 8.30 -1.32 -10.24
C ILE A 223 8.87 -0.37 -11.31
N ALA A 224 8.62 0.93 -11.16
CA ALA A 224 8.95 1.92 -12.17
C ALA A 224 10.35 2.56 -12.06
N ASN A 225 11.22 2.03 -11.18
CA ASN A 225 12.63 2.40 -11.07
C ASN A 225 12.89 3.90 -10.80
N LYS A 226 12.08 4.56 -9.96
CA LYS A 226 12.24 6.02 -9.70
C LYS A 226 13.15 6.31 -8.52
N PHE A 227 12.95 5.63 -7.40
CA PHE A 227 13.74 5.82 -6.18
C PHE A 227 14.01 4.47 -5.51
N PRO A 228 15.30 4.16 -5.21
CA PRO A 228 15.68 2.85 -4.67
C PRO A 228 14.95 2.45 -3.39
N GLU A 229 14.61 3.42 -2.53
CA GLU A 229 14.01 3.14 -1.23
C GLU A 229 12.70 2.38 -1.36
N GLY A 230 11.81 2.81 -2.24
CA GLY A 230 10.54 2.15 -2.34
C GLY A 230 10.48 1.11 -3.46
N ASP A 231 11.36 1.15 -4.47
CA ASP A 231 11.57 0.00 -5.36
C ASP A 231 11.93 -1.23 -4.50
N LYS A 232 12.72 -1.03 -3.43
CA LYS A 232 13.02 -2.05 -2.44
C LYS A 232 11.78 -2.55 -1.67
N TRP A 233 10.80 -1.69 -1.37
CA TRP A 233 9.54 -2.13 -0.76
C TRP A 233 8.79 -3.06 -1.73
N LEU A 234 8.71 -2.69 -3.00
CA LEU A 234 8.02 -3.52 -4.00
C LEU A 234 8.73 -4.86 -4.23
N GLU A 235 10.06 -4.88 -4.32
CA GLU A 235 10.81 -6.14 -4.42
C GLU A 235 10.67 -7.02 -3.16
N SER A 236 10.60 -6.40 -1.98
CA SER A 236 10.31 -7.13 -0.73
C SER A 236 8.96 -7.83 -0.78
N ILE A 237 7.93 -7.20 -1.37
CA ILE A 237 6.61 -7.80 -1.57
C ILE A 237 6.68 -8.99 -2.53
N VAL A 238 7.43 -8.88 -3.64
CA VAL A 238 7.63 -10.00 -4.58
C VAL A 238 8.22 -11.21 -3.84
N ALA A 239 9.25 -11.00 -3.03
CA ALA A 239 9.88 -12.05 -2.23
C ALA A 239 8.96 -12.63 -1.13
N GLN A 240 8.08 -11.81 -0.55
CA GLN A 240 7.07 -12.26 0.41
C GLN A 240 5.99 -13.12 -0.28
N ASN A 241 5.46 -12.68 -1.41
CA ASN A 241 4.47 -13.42 -2.19
C ASN A 241 5.00 -14.78 -2.67
N LEU A 242 6.25 -14.82 -3.14
CA LEU A 242 6.90 -16.06 -3.59
C LEU A 242 6.96 -17.12 -2.49
N ARG A 243 7.24 -16.70 -1.24
CA ARG A 243 7.23 -17.56 -0.06
C ARG A 243 5.82 -17.91 0.41
N ALA A 244 4.88 -16.98 0.27
CA ALA A 244 3.49 -17.16 0.67
C ALA A 244 2.71 -18.10 -0.26
N GLY A 245 3.18 -18.32 -1.49
CA GLY A 245 2.43 -19.07 -2.52
C GLY A 245 1.44 -18.19 -3.27
N ILE A 246 1.68 -16.87 -3.32
CA ILE A 246 0.83 -15.92 -4.04
C ILE A 246 1.45 -15.70 -5.44
N PRO A 247 0.75 -16.07 -6.53
CA PRO A 247 1.26 -15.83 -7.88
C PRO A 247 1.32 -14.32 -8.14
N THR A 248 2.49 -13.83 -8.55
CA THR A 248 2.77 -12.40 -8.71
C THR A 248 3.26 -12.08 -10.10
N VAL A 249 2.54 -11.21 -10.79
CA VAL A 249 3.00 -10.58 -12.04
C VAL A 249 3.79 -9.33 -11.65
N VAL A 250 5.06 -9.25 -12.09
CA VAL A 250 5.94 -8.13 -11.79
C VAL A 250 6.32 -7.43 -13.09
N ASP A 251 6.02 -6.14 -13.17
CA ASP A 251 6.59 -5.26 -14.18
C ASP A 251 7.80 -4.53 -13.59
N ARG A 252 8.93 -4.57 -14.29
CA ARG A 252 10.20 -3.95 -13.87
C ARG A 252 10.72 -2.95 -14.91
N PHE A 253 9.85 -2.44 -15.78
CA PHE A 253 10.22 -1.44 -16.77
C PHE A 253 10.12 -0.01 -16.17
N ASN A 254 10.65 1.00 -16.87
CA ASN A 254 10.61 2.39 -16.37
C ASN A 254 9.22 3.04 -16.53
N ASP A 255 8.43 2.46 -17.44
CA ASP A 255 7.03 2.73 -17.72
C ASP A 255 6.12 1.89 -16.80
N THR A 256 4.97 2.44 -16.43
CA THR A 256 3.94 1.71 -15.68
C THR A 256 3.26 0.66 -16.56
N PHE A 257 2.46 -0.22 -15.95
CA PHE A 257 1.59 -1.11 -16.72
C PHE A 257 0.84 -0.34 -17.81
N PRO A 258 0.85 -0.82 -19.06
CA PRO A 258 0.26 -0.08 -20.18
C PRO A 258 -1.27 0.01 -20.05
N THR A 259 -1.85 0.99 -20.74
CA THR A 259 -3.31 1.23 -20.75
C THR A 259 -4.07 -0.05 -21.09
N ASN A 260 -5.07 -0.40 -20.28
CA ASN A 260 -5.86 -1.63 -20.40
C ASN A 260 -5.01 -2.92 -20.38
N TYR A 261 -3.87 -2.95 -19.68
CA TYR A 261 -3.14 -4.19 -19.45
C TYR A 261 -4.12 -5.29 -19.00
N PRO A 262 -4.02 -6.54 -19.54
CA PRO A 262 -4.97 -7.63 -19.27
C PRO A 262 -4.83 -8.20 -17.85
N MET A 263 -5.06 -7.36 -16.84
CA MET A 263 -5.03 -7.69 -15.43
C MET A 263 -6.30 -8.48 -15.07
N SER A 264 -6.13 -9.66 -14.48
CA SER A 264 -7.19 -10.64 -14.23
C SER A 264 -7.01 -11.26 -12.85
N GLU A 265 -8.10 -11.55 -12.14
CA GLU A 265 -8.05 -12.19 -10.81
C GLU A 265 -7.17 -11.40 -9.81
N ALA A 266 -7.09 -10.07 -9.97
CA ALA A 266 -6.26 -9.21 -9.14
C ALA A 266 -6.84 -9.10 -7.72
N ALA A 267 -6.17 -9.76 -6.77
CA ALA A 267 -6.44 -9.64 -5.34
C ALA A 267 -5.50 -8.62 -4.67
N LEU A 268 -4.29 -8.46 -5.21
CA LEU A 268 -3.31 -7.49 -4.72
C LEU A 268 -2.78 -6.62 -5.87
N TYR A 269 -2.64 -5.33 -5.60
CA TYR A 269 -1.95 -4.40 -6.49
C TYR A 269 -1.04 -3.45 -5.70
N TYR A 270 0.21 -3.34 -6.13
CA TYR A 270 1.20 -2.42 -5.60
C TYR A 270 1.89 -1.73 -6.77
N GLY A 271 1.69 -0.43 -6.95
CA GLY A 271 2.28 0.29 -8.08
C GLY A 271 3.06 1.55 -7.75
N TRP A 272 3.75 2.05 -8.78
CA TRP A 272 4.70 3.15 -8.75
C TRP A 272 4.87 3.68 -10.19
N TYR A 273 4.98 4.96 -10.55
CA TYR A 273 4.62 6.23 -9.90
C TYR A 273 4.13 7.12 -11.04
N ASP A 274 2.83 7.02 -11.33
CA ASP A 274 2.13 7.94 -12.24
C ASP A 274 1.19 8.82 -11.40
N ALA A 275 0.87 10.03 -11.88
CA ALA A 275 0.17 11.02 -11.05
C ALA A 275 -1.33 10.71 -10.89
N ASN A 276 -1.92 10.13 -11.93
CA ASN A 276 -3.34 9.81 -12.02
C ASN A 276 -3.53 8.33 -12.31
N LEU A 277 -4.75 7.85 -12.04
CA LEU A 277 -5.16 6.49 -12.33
C LEU A 277 -4.85 6.15 -13.80
N SER A 278 -4.06 5.11 -14.01
CA SER A 278 -3.63 4.70 -15.35
C SER A 278 -3.59 3.18 -15.53
N GLY A 279 -2.97 2.72 -16.61
CA GLY A 279 -2.77 1.29 -16.89
C GLY A 279 -4.08 0.48 -17.00
N PRO A 280 -4.19 -0.68 -16.33
CA PRO A 280 -5.35 -1.57 -16.44
C PRO A 280 -6.65 -0.93 -15.93
N PHE A 281 -6.55 0.07 -15.05
CA PHE A 281 -7.69 0.70 -14.40
C PHE A 281 -8.46 1.63 -15.33
N LEU A 282 -7.91 2.00 -16.48
CA LEU A 282 -8.62 2.74 -17.52
C LEU A 282 -9.64 1.88 -18.27
N ASN A 283 -9.53 0.54 -18.17
CA ASN A 283 -10.50 -0.36 -18.76
C ASN A 283 -11.82 -0.30 -17.95
N PRO A 284 -12.96 0.10 -18.54
CA PRO A 284 -14.23 0.16 -17.81
C PRO A 284 -14.71 -1.23 -17.37
N LYS A 285 -14.24 -2.31 -17.99
CA LYS A 285 -14.59 -3.68 -17.62
C LYS A 285 -13.73 -4.24 -16.48
N PHE A 286 -12.58 -3.64 -16.20
CA PHE A 286 -11.69 -4.12 -15.14
C PHE A 286 -12.35 -3.93 -13.76
N HIS A 287 -12.32 -4.99 -12.97
CA HIS A 287 -12.66 -4.98 -11.56
C HIS A 287 -11.67 -5.86 -10.79
N PHE A 288 -11.26 -5.39 -9.62
CA PHE A 288 -10.52 -6.21 -8.67
C PHE A 288 -11.38 -7.38 -8.16
N ARG A 289 -10.71 -8.42 -7.65
CA ARG A 289 -11.39 -9.44 -6.87
C ARG A 289 -11.99 -8.82 -5.61
N LYS A 290 -13.12 -9.39 -5.17
CA LYS A 290 -13.75 -9.02 -3.92
C LYS A 290 -12.74 -9.10 -2.77
N GLY A 291 -12.71 -8.08 -1.93
CA GLY A 291 -11.76 -7.98 -0.81
C GLY A 291 -10.35 -7.55 -1.19
N ALA A 292 -10.10 -7.16 -2.44
CA ALA A 292 -8.75 -6.81 -2.88
C ALA A 292 -8.12 -5.67 -2.09
N VAL A 293 -6.80 -5.76 -1.96
CA VAL A 293 -5.94 -4.72 -1.39
C VAL A 293 -5.16 -4.10 -2.54
N ALA A 294 -5.37 -2.81 -2.81
CA ALA A 294 -4.71 -2.13 -3.91
C ALA A 294 -4.12 -0.81 -3.42
N MET A 295 -2.90 -0.49 -3.81
CA MET A 295 -2.27 0.79 -3.50
C MET A 295 -1.28 1.19 -4.58
N HIS A 296 -1.11 2.50 -4.76
CA HIS A 296 -0.15 3.07 -5.68
C HIS A 296 0.63 4.16 -4.96
N LEU A 297 1.96 4.09 -5.05
CA LEU A 297 2.83 5.05 -4.44
C LEU A 297 2.83 6.32 -5.29
N HIS A 298 2.16 7.35 -4.79
CA HIS A 298 2.20 8.70 -5.32
C HIS A 298 1.98 9.71 -4.19
N SER A 299 2.66 10.86 -4.26
CA SER A 299 2.59 11.88 -3.20
C SER A 299 1.18 12.45 -2.98
N PHE A 300 0.34 12.44 -4.01
CA PHE A 300 -1.02 12.97 -3.98
C PHE A 300 -2.08 11.91 -4.23
N SER A 301 -1.77 10.65 -3.91
CA SER A 301 -2.63 9.49 -4.22
C SER A 301 -4.06 9.60 -3.65
N ALA A 302 -4.28 10.39 -2.59
CA ALA A 302 -5.59 10.68 -2.01
C ALA A 302 -5.85 12.19 -1.86
N ALA A 303 -5.31 13.02 -2.76
CA ALA A 303 -5.54 14.46 -2.73
C ALA A 303 -7.01 14.86 -2.90
N GLN A 304 -7.88 13.94 -3.32
CA GLN A 304 -9.33 14.07 -3.32
C GLN A 304 -9.96 12.66 -3.36
N MET A 305 -11.26 12.57 -3.06
CA MET A 305 -12.02 11.30 -3.09
C MET A 305 -13.25 11.30 -3.99
N SER A 306 -13.54 12.40 -4.70
CA SER A 306 -14.76 12.61 -5.51
C SER A 306 -14.66 12.25 -6.99
N ASP A 307 -13.47 12.37 -7.61
CA ASP A 307 -13.24 12.06 -9.02
C ASP A 307 -12.38 10.80 -9.14
N PRO A 308 -12.94 9.67 -9.63
CA PRO A 308 -12.21 8.41 -9.70
C PRO A 308 -11.16 8.34 -10.81
N LEU A 309 -11.09 9.33 -11.71
CA LEU A 309 -10.07 9.38 -12.77
C LEU A 309 -8.85 10.22 -12.39
N GLN A 310 -8.93 10.99 -11.29
CA GLN A 310 -7.84 11.78 -10.76
C GLN A 310 -7.20 11.08 -9.56
N ASN A 311 -5.87 11.18 -9.44
CA ASN A 311 -5.09 10.49 -8.42
C ASN A 311 -5.39 8.97 -8.40
N TRP A 312 -5.22 8.30 -7.26
CA TRP A 312 -5.25 6.83 -7.22
C TRP A 312 -6.34 6.25 -6.32
N SER A 313 -6.48 6.76 -5.10
CA SER A 313 -7.25 6.08 -4.05
C SER A 313 -8.73 5.95 -4.41
N ALA A 314 -9.36 7.03 -4.88
CA ALA A 314 -10.76 6.99 -5.32
C ALA A 314 -10.94 6.00 -6.49
N GLY A 315 -10.07 6.06 -7.49
CA GLY A 315 -10.12 5.18 -8.66
C GLY A 315 -9.96 3.70 -8.30
N LEU A 316 -9.00 3.35 -7.45
CA LEU A 316 -8.79 1.97 -7.00
C LEU A 316 -10.01 1.42 -6.26
N LEU A 317 -10.63 2.23 -5.39
CA LEU A 317 -11.87 1.88 -4.70
C LEU A 317 -13.04 1.72 -5.67
N GLU A 318 -13.24 2.63 -6.63
CA GLU A 318 -14.29 2.48 -7.64
C GLU A 318 -14.06 1.27 -8.56
N LYS A 319 -12.82 0.79 -8.71
CA LYS A 319 -12.48 -0.44 -9.42
C LYS A 319 -12.62 -1.72 -8.60
N GLY A 320 -13.12 -1.64 -7.37
CA GLY A 320 -13.46 -2.82 -6.58
C GLY A 320 -12.50 -3.14 -5.44
N ALA A 321 -11.42 -2.38 -5.24
CA ALA A 321 -10.58 -2.58 -4.05
C ALA A 321 -11.42 -2.38 -2.78
N ALA A 322 -11.25 -3.26 -1.79
CA ALA A 322 -11.92 -3.12 -0.50
C ALA A 322 -11.17 -2.14 0.41
N VAL A 323 -9.85 -2.06 0.26
CA VAL A 323 -8.99 -1.18 1.04
C VAL A 323 -7.87 -0.61 0.18
N THR A 324 -7.45 0.62 0.51
CA THR A 324 -6.29 1.31 -0.03
C THR A 324 -5.75 2.29 1.01
N ILE A 325 -4.58 2.84 0.78
CA ILE A 325 -4.03 3.98 1.51
C ILE A 325 -3.89 5.16 0.55
N GLY A 326 -3.59 6.35 1.08
CA GLY A 326 -3.08 7.42 0.25
C GLY A 326 -2.58 8.63 1.03
N ASN A 327 -2.18 9.66 0.31
CA ASN A 327 -1.68 10.92 0.87
C ASN A 327 -2.49 12.10 0.33
N VAL A 328 -2.91 13.00 1.23
CA VAL A 328 -3.79 14.12 0.87
C VAL A 328 -3.02 15.38 0.44
N TYR A 329 -1.77 15.49 0.87
CA TYR A 329 -0.76 16.48 0.48
C TYR A 329 0.59 15.78 0.33
N GLU A 330 1.63 16.52 -0.10
CA GLU A 330 2.99 15.99 -0.26
C GLU A 330 3.53 15.40 1.06
N PRO A 331 3.79 14.09 1.12
CA PRO A 331 4.25 13.44 2.34
C PRO A 331 5.77 13.39 2.48
N TYR A 332 6.54 13.48 1.39
CA TYR A 332 7.89 12.92 1.26
C TYR A 332 7.92 11.39 1.41
N LEU A 333 8.64 10.72 0.50
CA LEU A 333 8.63 9.25 0.39
C LEU A 333 8.89 8.55 1.73
N GLN A 334 9.91 8.98 2.47
CA GLN A 334 10.32 8.37 3.73
C GLN A 334 9.28 8.48 4.86
N LEU A 335 8.28 9.36 4.71
CA LEU A 335 7.20 9.54 5.69
C LEU A 335 5.87 8.90 5.24
N THR A 336 5.88 8.16 4.13
CA THR A 336 4.71 7.41 3.64
C THR A 336 4.60 6.03 4.27
N HIS A 337 3.45 5.39 4.06
CA HIS A 337 3.25 3.98 4.36
C HIS A 337 4.22 3.09 3.57
N GLN A 338 4.98 2.24 4.26
CA GLN A 338 5.88 1.27 3.64
C GLN A 338 5.12 0.01 3.24
N PHE A 339 4.95 -0.20 1.93
CA PHE A 339 4.01 -1.21 1.41
C PHE A 339 4.40 -2.64 1.81
N ASP A 340 5.69 -2.91 1.94
CA ASP A 340 6.21 -4.21 2.34
C ASP A 340 5.89 -4.55 3.79
N ILE A 341 5.85 -3.55 4.68
CA ILE A 341 5.39 -3.71 6.05
C ILE A 341 3.88 -3.99 6.07
N ILE A 342 3.06 -3.21 5.33
CA ILE A 342 1.61 -3.49 5.24
C ILE A 342 1.40 -4.95 4.83
N HIS A 343 2.01 -5.36 3.73
CA HIS A 343 1.86 -6.70 3.18
C HIS A 343 2.29 -7.78 4.20
N ALA A 344 3.45 -7.61 4.84
CA ALA A 344 3.93 -8.54 5.87
C ALA A 344 2.96 -8.68 7.05
N ARG A 345 2.36 -7.57 7.49
CA ARG A 345 1.41 -7.57 8.62
C ARG A 345 0.07 -8.18 8.24
N LEU A 346 -0.40 -7.96 7.01
CA LEU A 346 -1.58 -8.64 6.50
C LEU A 346 -1.36 -10.16 6.43
N LEU A 347 -0.22 -10.63 5.92
CA LEU A 347 0.13 -12.06 5.89
C LEU A 347 0.24 -12.66 7.30
N ALA A 348 0.67 -11.88 8.28
CA ALA A 348 0.69 -12.27 9.69
C ALA A 348 -0.70 -12.24 10.36
N GLY A 349 -1.74 -11.83 9.63
CA GLY A 349 -3.13 -11.84 10.07
C GLY A 349 -3.53 -10.62 10.90
N PHE A 350 -2.77 -9.53 10.90
CA PHE A 350 -3.21 -8.27 11.51
C PHE A 350 -4.39 -7.66 10.75
N THR A 351 -5.14 -6.78 11.42
CA THR A 351 -6.19 -5.99 10.76
C THR A 351 -5.59 -4.98 9.79
N TRP A 352 -6.40 -4.52 8.83
CA TRP A 352 -6.01 -3.51 7.86
C TRP A 352 -5.46 -2.24 8.53
N VAL A 353 -6.16 -1.75 9.57
CA VAL A 353 -5.74 -0.53 10.26
C VAL A 353 -4.45 -0.71 11.04
N GLU A 354 -4.24 -1.87 11.67
CA GLU A 354 -2.97 -2.18 12.34
C GLU A 354 -1.83 -2.28 11.32
N ALA A 355 -2.03 -3.00 10.22
CA ALA A 355 -1.02 -3.13 9.18
C ALA A 355 -0.61 -1.78 8.60
N ALA A 356 -1.59 -0.89 8.33
CA ALA A 356 -1.32 0.45 7.84
C ALA A 356 -0.55 1.30 8.86
N TRP A 357 -0.99 1.35 10.12
CA TRP A 357 -0.31 2.14 11.15
C TRP A 357 1.02 1.53 11.61
N MET A 358 1.26 0.24 11.44
CA MET A 358 2.60 -0.35 11.61
C MET A 358 3.55 0.05 10.48
N SER A 359 3.05 0.53 9.35
CA SER A 359 3.84 0.81 8.14
C SER A 359 4.18 2.28 7.91
N ILE A 360 3.52 3.20 8.61
CA ILE A 360 3.77 4.65 8.47
C ILE A 360 4.61 5.15 9.66
N PRO A 361 5.73 5.86 9.42
CA PRO A 361 6.62 6.30 10.51
C PRO A 361 6.08 7.50 11.31
N VAL A 362 5.06 8.20 10.80
CA VAL A 362 4.59 9.46 11.36
C VAL A 362 3.07 9.53 11.56
N ALA A 363 2.64 10.38 12.48
CA ALA A 363 1.28 10.83 12.70
C ALA A 363 1.19 12.35 12.53
N SER A 364 -0.03 12.92 12.52
CA SER A 364 -0.27 14.35 12.25
C SER A 364 0.33 14.84 10.94
N TRP A 365 0.28 13.99 9.91
CA TRP A 365 0.88 14.23 8.61
C TRP A 365 -0.13 13.94 7.50
N GLN A 366 0.35 13.56 6.31
CA GLN A 366 -0.49 13.52 5.10
C GLN A 366 -1.16 12.17 4.83
N GLY A 367 -0.76 11.11 5.53
CA GLY A 367 -1.22 9.75 5.28
C GLY A 367 -2.64 9.49 5.77
N ILE A 368 -3.43 8.78 4.95
CA ILE A 368 -4.76 8.25 5.30
C ILE A 368 -4.85 6.75 4.99
N VAL A 369 -5.71 6.08 5.76
CA VAL A 369 -6.03 4.65 5.62
C VAL A 369 -7.49 4.54 5.19
N LEU A 370 -7.78 3.91 4.06
CA LEU A 370 -9.13 3.82 3.48
C LEU A 370 -9.66 2.38 3.51
N GLY A 371 -10.96 2.26 3.79
CA GLY A 371 -11.70 1.00 3.87
C GLY A 371 -11.94 0.53 5.31
N ASP A 372 -12.44 -0.70 5.45
CA ASP A 372 -12.82 -1.26 6.74
C ASP A 372 -11.56 -1.52 7.62
N PRO A 373 -11.41 -0.86 8.77
CA PRO A 373 -10.24 -1.01 9.63
C PRO A 373 -10.08 -2.40 10.22
N LEU A 374 -11.19 -3.12 10.45
CA LEU A 374 -11.17 -4.45 11.05
C LEU A 374 -10.87 -5.55 10.04
N TYR A 375 -10.72 -5.19 8.75
CA TYR A 375 -10.54 -6.15 7.67
C TYR A 375 -9.30 -7.04 7.86
N ARG A 376 -9.47 -8.37 7.83
CA ARG A 376 -8.39 -9.38 7.93
C ARG A 376 -8.40 -10.32 6.72
N PRO A 377 -7.82 -9.89 5.57
CA PRO A 377 -7.86 -10.66 4.31
C PRO A 377 -7.30 -12.08 4.43
N TYR A 378 -6.32 -12.30 5.32
CA TYR A 378 -5.57 -13.56 5.43
C TYR A 378 -5.85 -14.34 6.72
N SER A 379 -6.96 -14.04 7.41
CA SER A 379 -7.40 -14.78 8.60
C SER A 379 -7.61 -16.29 8.34
N HIS A 380 -7.93 -16.67 7.10
CA HIS A 380 -8.10 -18.05 6.63
C HIS A 380 -7.05 -18.47 5.60
N PHE A 381 -5.87 -17.87 5.62
CA PHE A 381 -4.79 -18.18 4.66
C PHE A 381 -4.13 -19.54 4.87
N ASP A 382 -4.63 -20.33 5.83
CA ASP A 382 -4.37 -21.76 5.98
C ASP A 382 -5.30 -22.63 5.12
N GLY A 383 -6.22 -22.02 4.38
CA GLY A 383 -7.18 -22.70 3.53
C GLY A 383 -8.34 -23.34 4.28
N LYS A 384 -8.61 -22.99 5.55
CA LYS A 384 -9.73 -23.56 6.33
C LYS A 384 -11.03 -22.73 6.30
N GLY A 385 -11.03 -21.61 5.59
CA GLY A 385 -12.23 -20.78 5.41
C GLY A 385 -13.25 -21.41 4.45
N LYS A 386 -14.34 -20.69 4.18
CA LYS A 386 -15.30 -21.03 3.13
C LYS A 386 -14.62 -20.96 1.75
N HIS A 387 -14.68 -22.03 0.98
CA HIS A 387 -14.08 -22.07 -0.37
C HIS A 387 -15.10 -21.68 -1.43
N LEU A 388 -14.71 -20.79 -2.34
CA LEU A 388 -15.45 -20.51 -3.56
C LEU A 388 -14.84 -21.29 -4.73
N ASN A 389 -15.66 -21.68 -5.70
CA ASN A 389 -15.21 -22.48 -6.85
C ASN A 389 -14.04 -21.83 -7.63
N GLY A 390 -13.95 -20.50 -7.64
CA GLY A 390 -12.88 -19.74 -8.30
C GLY A 390 -11.56 -19.66 -7.54
N ASP A 391 -11.46 -20.25 -6.34
CA ASP A 391 -10.28 -20.12 -5.47
C ASP A 391 -9.36 -21.33 -5.52
N ARG A 392 -9.83 -22.45 -6.11
CA ARG A 392 -9.18 -23.77 -6.08
C ARG A 392 -7.70 -23.72 -6.41
N ASP A 393 -7.34 -23.06 -7.51
CA ASP A 393 -5.95 -23.07 -7.98
C ASP A 393 -5.04 -22.20 -7.08
N PHE A 394 -5.58 -21.12 -6.48
CA PHE A 394 -4.84 -20.31 -5.52
C PHE A 394 -4.66 -21.03 -4.18
N LEU A 395 -5.67 -21.79 -3.74
CA LEU A 395 -5.57 -22.68 -2.58
C LEU A 395 -4.49 -23.74 -2.79
N LEU A 396 -4.41 -24.36 -3.97
CA LEU A 396 -3.36 -25.33 -4.31
C LEU A 396 -1.96 -24.70 -4.28
N LEU A 397 -1.80 -23.47 -4.78
CA LEU A 397 -0.52 -22.75 -4.71
C LEU A 397 -0.09 -22.49 -3.26
N ARG A 398 -1.05 -22.08 -2.41
CA ARG A 398 -0.80 -21.87 -0.98
C ARG A 398 -0.47 -23.17 -0.27
N GLU A 399 -1.23 -24.24 -0.53
CA GLU A 399 -0.98 -25.57 0.02
C GLU A 399 0.42 -26.06 -0.36
N ALA A 400 0.83 -25.85 -1.61
CA ALA A 400 2.17 -26.20 -2.06
C ALA A 400 3.25 -25.40 -1.31
N ALA A 401 3.04 -24.10 -1.08
CA ALA A 401 3.97 -23.27 -0.31
C ALA A 401 4.07 -23.73 1.15
N LEU A 402 2.96 -24.13 1.77
CA LEU A 402 2.95 -24.65 3.15
C LEU A 402 3.66 -26.01 3.27
N LYS A 403 3.49 -26.90 2.30
CA LYS A 403 4.06 -28.26 2.34
C LYS A 403 5.53 -28.32 1.90
N TRP A 404 5.90 -27.53 0.91
CA TRP A 404 7.19 -27.63 0.22
C TRP A 404 7.95 -26.29 0.11
N GLY A 405 7.56 -25.26 0.86
CA GLY A 405 8.21 -23.94 0.81
C GLY A 405 9.72 -23.98 1.06
N ASP A 406 10.18 -24.89 1.92
CA ASP A 406 11.60 -25.11 2.22
C ASP A 406 12.32 -25.99 1.17
N GLN A 407 11.59 -26.51 0.17
CA GLN A 407 12.10 -27.37 -0.90
C GLN A 407 11.65 -26.84 -2.28
N PRO A 408 12.22 -25.71 -2.76
CA PRO A 408 11.72 -25.01 -3.95
C PRO A 408 11.63 -25.86 -5.22
N GLU A 409 12.57 -26.80 -5.40
CA GLU A 409 12.55 -27.69 -6.56
C GLU A 409 11.45 -28.75 -6.47
N ALA A 410 11.22 -29.31 -5.28
CA ALA A 410 10.14 -30.25 -5.03
C ALA A 410 8.79 -29.55 -5.20
N MET A 411 8.62 -28.36 -4.61
CA MET A 411 7.43 -27.53 -4.78
C MET A 411 7.14 -27.27 -6.26
N ARG A 412 8.15 -26.85 -7.02
CA ARG A 412 8.02 -26.60 -8.45
C ARG A 412 7.56 -27.87 -9.19
N LYS A 413 8.18 -29.02 -8.94
CA LYS A 413 7.74 -30.29 -9.56
C LYS A 413 6.28 -30.62 -9.23
N GLN A 414 5.85 -30.46 -7.98
CA GLN A 414 4.45 -30.70 -7.59
C GLN A 414 3.49 -29.76 -8.31
N LEU A 415 3.85 -28.48 -8.47
CA LEU A 415 3.02 -27.52 -9.21
C LEU A 415 2.96 -27.83 -10.71
N GLN A 416 4.05 -28.33 -11.29
CA GLN A 416 4.10 -28.77 -12.68
C GLN A 416 3.19 -29.99 -12.90
N ASP A 417 3.35 -31.02 -12.08
CA ASP A 417 2.53 -32.24 -12.11
C ASP A 417 1.03 -31.89 -11.93
N ALA A 418 0.71 -31.00 -10.98
CA ALA A 418 -0.67 -30.55 -10.74
C ALA A 418 -1.23 -29.74 -11.91
N SER A 419 -0.42 -28.87 -12.53
CA SER A 419 -0.83 -28.09 -13.69
C SER A 419 -1.16 -28.97 -14.90
N GLU A 420 -0.37 -30.01 -15.15
CA GLU A 420 -0.57 -30.95 -16.27
C GLU A 420 -1.82 -31.82 -16.02
N GLN A 421 -2.03 -32.30 -14.80
CA GLN A 421 -3.20 -33.10 -14.47
C GLN A 421 -4.51 -32.30 -14.55
N THR A 422 -4.49 -31.05 -14.12
CA THR A 422 -5.70 -30.20 -14.05
C THR A 422 -5.93 -29.36 -15.30
N HIS A 423 -4.95 -29.30 -16.22
CA HIS A 423 -4.95 -28.37 -17.35
C HIS A 423 -5.23 -26.92 -16.93
N SER A 424 -4.67 -26.51 -15.78
CA SER A 424 -4.91 -25.17 -15.21
C SER A 424 -3.95 -24.15 -15.81
N GLY A 425 -4.51 -23.14 -16.49
CA GLY A 425 -3.75 -21.96 -16.93
C GLY A 425 -3.17 -21.17 -15.77
N THR A 426 -3.88 -21.11 -14.63
CA THR A 426 -3.41 -20.40 -13.43
C THR A 426 -2.18 -21.08 -12.82
N LEU A 427 -2.18 -22.41 -12.69
CA LEU A 427 -1.02 -23.14 -12.18
C LEU A 427 0.16 -23.08 -13.17
N SER A 428 -0.10 -23.24 -14.47
CA SER A 428 0.93 -23.13 -15.51
C SER A 428 1.62 -21.76 -15.45
N GLU A 429 0.85 -20.68 -15.38
CA GLU A 429 1.42 -19.34 -15.28
C GLU A 429 2.19 -19.14 -13.97
N ALA A 430 1.67 -19.60 -12.83
CA ALA A 430 2.36 -19.47 -11.55
C ALA A 430 3.75 -20.15 -11.57
N VAL A 431 3.87 -21.31 -12.25
CA VAL A 431 5.18 -21.94 -12.50
C VAL A 431 6.06 -21.05 -13.36
N GLY A 432 5.53 -20.47 -14.44
CA GLY A 432 6.25 -19.52 -15.28
C GLY A 432 6.77 -18.30 -14.52
N LEU A 433 5.92 -17.67 -13.71
CA LEU A 433 6.26 -16.51 -12.87
C LEU A 433 7.39 -16.85 -11.89
N ARG A 434 7.32 -17.99 -11.20
CA ARG A 434 8.40 -18.45 -10.30
C ARG A 434 9.71 -18.71 -11.05
N LEU A 435 9.65 -19.25 -12.27
CA LEU A 435 10.85 -19.45 -13.09
C LEU A 435 11.49 -18.14 -13.56
N VAL A 436 10.72 -17.08 -13.76
CA VAL A 436 11.27 -15.73 -14.01
C VAL A 436 12.08 -15.26 -12.81
N GLU A 437 11.53 -15.37 -11.60
CA GLU A 437 12.22 -14.98 -10.35
C GLU A 437 13.44 -15.87 -10.06
N ASP A 438 13.43 -17.15 -10.47
CA ASP A 438 14.59 -18.06 -10.43
C ASP A 438 15.64 -17.76 -11.52
N ALA A 439 15.51 -16.66 -12.28
CA ALA A 439 16.36 -16.28 -13.41
C ALA A 439 16.44 -17.34 -14.53
N LYS A 440 15.31 -18.01 -14.82
CA LYS A 440 15.17 -19.06 -15.86
C LYS A 440 14.13 -18.68 -16.93
N PRO A 441 14.30 -17.56 -17.66
CA PRO A 441 13.29 -17.04 -18.58
C PRO A 441 12.97 -17.98 -19.75
N ALA A 442 13.94 -18.74 -20.26
CA ALA A 442 13.69 -19.71 -21.34
C ALA A 442 12.75 -20.84 -20.90
N ALA A 443 12.91 -21.32 -19.65
CA ALA A 443 12.00 -22.31 -19.06
C ALA A 443 10.63 -21.68 -18.76
N ALA A 444 10.60 -20.45 -18.24
CA ALA A 444 9.36 -19.71 -17.99
C ALA A 444 8.52 -19.56 -19.27
N ALA A 445 9.15 -19.26 -20.41
CA ALA A 445 8.47 -19.13 -21.69
C ALA A 445 7.70 -20.39 -22.13
N VAL A 446 8.17 -21.59 -21.77
CA VAL A 446 7.44 -22.84 -22.02
C VAL A 446 6.14 -22.85 -21.22
N TRP A 447 6.20 -22.50 -19.95
CA TRP A 447 5.05 -22.50 -19.05
C TRP A 447 4.03 -21.41 -19.36
N PHE A 448 4.46 -20.24 -19.84
CA PHE A 448 3.52 -19.22 -20.35
C PHE A 448 2.80 -19.67 -21.62
N ARG A 449 3.45 -20.44 -22.51
CA ARG A 449 2.77 -21.06 -23.66
C ARG A 449 1.75 -22.11 -23.20
N ASN A 450 2.11 -22.98 -22.27
CA ASN A 450 1.17 -23.95 -21.69
C ASN A 450 -0.03 -23.25 -21.04
N ALA A 451 0.21 -22.17 -20.28
CA ALA A 451 -0.84 -21.37 -19.69
C ALA A 451 -1.78 -20.77 -20.75
N LYS A 452 -1.22 -20.28 -21.85
CA LYS A 452 -1.97 -19.69 -22.97
C LYS A 452 -2.91 -20.71 -23.62
N ASP A 453 -2.46 -21.95 -23.74
CA ASP A 453 -3.24 -23.05 -24.32
C ASP A 453 -4.38 -23.48 -23.38
N HIS A 454 -4.17 -23.40 -22.07
CA HIS A 454 -5.17 -23.75 -21.04
C HIS A 454 -6.18 -22.65 -20.74
N PHE A 455 -5.80 -21.37 -20.87
CA PHE A 455 -6.74 -20.27 -20.67
C PHE A 455 -7.81 -20.23 -21.77
N LEU A 456 -9.04 -19.91 -21.39
CA LEU A 456 -10.16 -19.79 -22.35
C LEU A 456 -10.38 -18.35 -22.81
N LYS A 457 -10.22 -17.39 -21.90
CA LYS A 457 -10.52 -15.98 -22.17
C LYS A 457 -9.39 -15.33 -22.99
N PRO A 458 -9.72 -14.53 -24.02
CA PRO A 458 -8.72 -13.89 -24.87
C PRO A 458 -7.81 -12.93 -24.09
N GLU A 459 -8.31 -12.24 -23.06
CA GLU A 459 -7.51 -11.37 -22.19
C GLU A 459 -6.46 -12.15 -21.39
N ASP A 460 -6.79 -13.33 -20.87
CA ASP A 460 -5.84 -14.19 -20.13
C ASP A 460 -4.75 -14.74 -21.05
N LYS A 461 -5.12 -15.08 -22.29
CA LYS A 461 -4.17 -15.49 -23.34
C LYS A 461 -3.26 -14.34 -23.74
N LEU A 462 -3.81 -13.15 -23.94
CA LEU A 462 -3.03 -11.95 -24.23
C LEU A 462 -2.05 -11.64 -23.10
N ARG A 463 -2.44 -11.81 -21.83
CA ARG A 463 -1.52 -11.68 -20.69
C ARG A 463 -0.33 -12.65 -20.77
N GLN A 464 -0.52 -13.87 -21.28
CA GLN A 464 0.60 -14.78 -21.51
C GLN A 464 1.53 -14.29 -22.63
N GLU A 465 0.99 -13.68 -23.68
CA GLU A 465 1.82 -13.03 -24.71
C GLU A 465 2.62 -11.87 -24.11
N PHE A 466 2.03 -11.07 -23.21
CA PHE A 466 2.76 -10.02 -22.49
C PHE A 466 3.93 -10.59 -21.69
N HIS A 467 3.78 -11.73 -21.02
CA HIS A 467 4.91 -12.39 -20.33
C HIS A 467 6.02 -12.82 -21.29
N LEU A 468 5.66 -13.41 -22.44
CA LEU A 468 6.62 -13.82 -23.46
C LEU A 468 7.34 -12.62 -24.10
N ILE A 469 6.60 -11.54 -24.36
CA ILE A 469 7.13 -10.29 -24.90
C ILE A 469 8.02 -9.59 -23.87
N ALA A 470 7.65 -9.60 -22.59
CA ALA A 470 8.46 -9.03 -21.51
C ALA A 470 9.84 -9.70 -21.42
N ILE A 471 9.89 -11.03 -21.55
CA ILE A 471 11.16 -11.79 -21.61
C ILE A 471 12.04 -11.28 -22.77
N GLN A 472 11.46 -11.07 -23.95
CA GLN A 472 12.18 -10.55 -25.12
C GLN A 472 12.58 -9.09 -24.93
N ARG A 473 11.71 -8.27 -24.35
CA ARG A 473 11.95 -6.85 -24.10
C ARG A 473 13.08 -6.65 -23.08
N ALA A 474 13.21 -7.54 -22.11
CA ALA A 474 14.27 -7.52 -21.10
C ALA A 474 15.63 -8.02 -21.63
N ASP A 475 15.65 -8.78 -22.73
CA ASP A 475 16.89 -9.19 -23.41
C ASP A 475 17.51 -7.97 -24.13
N PRO A 476 18.79 -7.60 -23.86
CA PRO A 476 19.48 -6.51 -24.54
C PRO A 476 19.42 -6.57 -26.08
N ASN A 477 19.30 -7.77 -26.66
CA ASN A 477 19.21 -7.98 -28.10
C ASN A 477 17.79 -8.33 -28.59
N GLY A 478 16.80 -8.36 -27.70
CA GLY A 478 15.45 -8.87 -27.98
C GLY A 478 14.45 -7.84 -28.49
N LYS A 479 14.85 -6.56 -28.63
CA LYS A 479 13.95 -5.47 -29.04
C LYS A 479 13.19 -5.75 -30.34
N ILE A 480 13.85 -6.27 -31.37
CA ILE A 480 13.23 -6.55 -32.68
C ILE A 480 12.19 -7.67 -32.57
N GLN A 481 12.50 -8.70 -31.79
CA GLN A 481 11.64 -9.84 -31.51
C GLN A 481 10.40 -9.39 -30.74
N ALA A 482 10.59 -8.54 -29.72
CA ALA A 482 9.48 -7.96 -28.94
C ALA A 482 8.54 -7.13 -29.84
N ILE A 483 9.06 -6.28 -30.72
CA ILE A 483 8.25 -5.51 -31.68
C ILE A 483 7.47 -6.44 -32.62
N ARG A 484 8.12 -7.49 -33.14
CA ARG A 484 7.45 -8.46 -34.03
C ARG A 484 6.32 -9.19 -33.30
N ALA A 485 6.58 -9.66 -32.08
CA ALA A 485 5.60 -10.35 -31.25
C ALA A 485 4.42 -9.44 -30.87
N LEU A 486 4.66 -8.16 -30.59
CA LEU A 486 3.60 -7.17 -30.37
C LEU A 486 2.72 -6.96 -31.62
N ARG A 487 3.31 -6.89 -32.82
CA ARG A 487 2.55 -6.76 -34.07
C ARG A 487 1.69 -8.01 -34.35
N GLU A 488 2.22 -9.19 -34.05
CA GLU A 488 1.47 -10.46 -34.14
C GLU A 488 0.33 -10.51 -33.13
N ALA A 489 0.59 -10.14 -31.88
CA ALA A 489 -0.43 -10.03 -30.84
C ALA A 489 -1.52 -9.03 -31.25
N LYS A 490 -1.15 -7.89 -31.86
CA LYS A 490 -2.12 -6.90 -32.37
C LYS A 490 -3.03 -7.50 -33.45
N ALA A 491 -2.50 -8.34 -34.32
CA ALA A 491 -3.30 -9.03 -35.33
C ALA A 491 -4.30 -10.04 -34.71
N ASN A 492 -3.85 -10.77 -33.68
CA ASN A 492 -4.66 -11.82 -33.03
C ASN A 492 -5.70 -11.27 -32.03
N TYR A 493 -5.36 -10.21 -31.30
CA TYR A 493 -6.14 -9.68 -30.18
C TYR A 493 -6.68 -8.27 -30.43
N GLY A 494 -6.47 -7.67 -31.60
CA GLY A 494 -6.87 -6.28 -31.90
C GLY A 494 -8.37 -5.94 -31.72
N HIS A 495 -9.21 -6.95 -31.51
CA HIS A 495 -10.66 -6.83 -31.32
C HIS A 495 -11.10 -6.66 -29.86
N ILE A 496 -10.22 -6.88 -28.87
CA ILE A 496 -10.54 -6.71 -27.44
C ILE A 496 -10.00 -5.37 -26.89
N PRO A 497 -10.62 -4.77 -25.85
CA PRO A 497 -10.16 -3.51 -25.26
C PRO A 497 -8.70 -3.50 -24.79
N GLU A 498 -8.20 -4.66 -24.35
CA GLU A 498 -6.84 -4.88 -23.85
C GLU A 498 -5.79 -4.75 -24.96
N ALA A 499 -6.19 -4.75 -26.24
CA ALA A 499 -5.29 -4.46 -27.36
C ALA A 499 -4.69 -3.05 -27.31
N ALA A 500 -5.29 -2.13 -26.54
CA ALA A 500 -4.68 -0.82 -26.26
C ALA A 500 -3.32 -0.97 -25.56
N ALA A 501 -3.15 -1.99 -24.72
CA ALA A 501 -1.89 -2.26 -24.03
C ALA A 501 -0.76 -2.60 -25.02
N ILE A 502 -1.11 -3.33 -26.09
CA ILE A 502 -0.17 -3.70 -27.16
C ILE A 502 0.33 -2.45 -27.87
N SER A 503 -0.59 -1.51 -28.15
CA SER A 503 -0.24 -0.23 -28.76
C SER A 503 0.65 0.59 -27.82
N GLY A 504 0.38 0.61 -26.52
CA GLY A 504 1.22 1.29 -25.53
C GLY A 504 2.67 0.80 -25.54
N TRP A 505 2.92 -0.51 -25.57
CA TRP A 505 4.29 -1.03 -25.68
C TRP A 505 4.92 -0.83 -27.06
N LEU A 506 4.13 -0.86 -28.13
CA LEU A 506 4.64 -0.51 -29.47
C LEU A 506 5.10 0.94 -29.52
N ASP A 507 4.33 1.89 -28.97
CA ASP A 507 4.69 3.31 -28.96
C ASP A 507 5.99 3.58 -28.19
N ILE A 508 6.30 2.75 -27.18
CA ILE A 508 7.56 2.81 -26.43
C ILE A 508 8.73 2.23 -27.22
N LEU A 509 8.55 1.06 -27.83
CA LEU A 509 9.64 0.33 -28.49
C LEU A 509 9.91 0.80 -29.93
N ASP A 510 8.87 1.25 -30.62
CA ASP A 510 8.85 1.64 -32.03
C ASP A 510 8.01 2.93 -32.21
N PRO A 511 8.47 4.07 -31.65
CA PRO A 511 7.70 5.29 -31.62
C PRO A 511 7.40 5.81 -33.04
N PRO A 512 6.20 6.38 -33.27
CA PRO A 512 5.85 6.94 -34.56
C PRO A 512 6.80 8.09 -34.96
N PRO A 513 7.03 8.31 -36.27
CA PRO A 513 7.84 9.43 -36.71
C PRO A 513 7.25 10.76 -36.21
N PRO A 514 8.11 11.74 -35.85
CA PRO A 514 7.63 13.03 -35.38
C PRO A 514 6.77 13.71 -36.45
N PRO A 515 5.74 14.49 -36.06
CA PRO A 515 4.92 15.21 -37.01
C PRO A 515 5.79 16.13 -37.88
N PRO A 516 5.48 16.28 -39.18
CA PRO A 516 6.24 17.15 -40.07
C PRO A 516 6.25 18.57 -39.51
N ALA A 517 7.43 19.19 -39.47
CA ALA A 517 7.60 20.54 -38.94
C ALA A 517 6.67 21.51 -39.68
N ASN A 518 5.88 22.27 -38.93
CA ASN A 518 4.98 23.26 -39.50
C ASN A 518 5.83 24.39 -40.16
N PRO A 519 5.74 24.63 -41.47
CA PRO A 519 6.55 25.64 -42.15
C PRO A 519 6.33 27.07 -41.64
N ALA A 520 5.23 27.31 -40.91
CA ALA A 520 4.84 28.62 -40.38
C ALA A 520 5.59 29.06 -39.10
N THR A 521 6.45 28.23 -38.51
CA THR A 521 7.20 28.58 -37.27
C THR A 521 8.68 28.92 -37.49
N ILE A 522 9.14 29.05 -38.74
CA ILE A 522 10.49 29.53 -39.03
C ILE A 522 10.48 31.08 -39.01
N ALA A 523 10.61 31.66 -37.82
CA ALA A 523 10.95 33.09 -37.69
C ALA A 523 12.42 33.31 -38.11
N PRO A 524 12.76 34.44 -38.77
CA PRO A 524 14.13 34.72 -39.20
C PRO A 524 15.05 34.94 -38.00
N ALA A 525 16.32 34.53 -38.14
CA ALA A 525 17.35 34.61 -37.13
C ALA A 525 17.56 36.06 -36.63
N GLY A 526 16.94 36.37 -35.49
CA GLY A 526 17.20 37.55 -34.67
C GLY A 526 18.14 37.21 -33.52
N THR A 527 19.02 38.14 -33.20
CA THR A 527 20.04 38.13 -32.14
C THR A 527 19.55 37.59 -30.78
N PRO A 528 20.45 37.02 -29.95
CA PRO A 528 20.07 36.26 -28.76
C PRO A 528 19.51 37.18 -27.66
N SER A 529 18.19 37.22 -27.52
CA SER A 529 17.55 37.63 -26.27
C SER A 529 17.68 36.50 -25.26
N ALA A 530 18.27 36.80 -24.11
CA ALA A 530 18.43 35.90 -22.98
C ALA A 530 17.07 35.35 -22.54
N VAL A 531 16.80 34.10 -22.92
CA VAL A 531 15.76 33.28 -22.31
C VAL A 531 16.33 32.79 -20.98
N VAL A 532 15.71 33.25 -19.89
CA VAL A 532 15.93 32.71 -18.56
C VAL A 532 15.59 31.23 -18.58
N PRO A 533 16.54 30.31 -18.28
CA PRO A 533 16.21 28.90 -18.20
C PRO A 533 15.28 28.66 -17.02
N LEU A 534 14.16 27.98 -17.27
CA LEU A 534 13.43 27.26 -16.22
C LEU A 534 14.42 26.31 -15.53
N PRO A 535 14.47 26.27 -14.19
CA PRO A 535 15.45 25.45 -13.50
C PRO A 535 15.18 23.98 -13.79
N VAL A 536 16.16 23.34 -14.45
CA VAL A 536 16.36 21.91 -14.39
C VAL A 536 16.60 21.58 -12.92
N ILE A 537 15.64 20.93 -12.27
CA ILE A 537 15.87 20.29 -10.98
C ILE A 537 16.66 19.02 -11.28
N THR A 538 17.98 19.16 -11.38
CA THR A 538 18.89 18.06 -11.14
C THR A 538 18.71 17.66 -9.69
N PRO A 539 18.39 16.39 -9.36
CA PRO A 539 18.47 15.94 -7.98
C PRO A 539 19.94 16.10 -7.55
N GLN A 540 20.17 16.96 -6.57
CA GLN A 540 21.47 17.02 -5.93
C GLN A 540 21.70 15.66 -5.27
N ILE A 541 22.72 14.96 -5.75
CA ILE A 541 23.32 13.82 -5.08
C ILE A 541 23.84 14.35 -3.74
N ILE A 542 23.14 14.05 -2.66
CA ILE A 542 23.69 14.19 -1.31
C ILE A 542 24.75 13.09 -1.17
N PRO A 543 26.03 13.42 -0.91
CA PRO A 543 27.00 12.41 -0.52
C PRO A 543 26.57 11.81 0.83
N LEU A 544 26.57 10.49 0.92
CA LEU A 544 26.43 9.76 2.20
C LEU A 544 27.36 10.38 3.25
N PRO A 545 26.90 10.56 4.51
CA PRO A 545 27.80 10.95 5.59
C PRO A 545 28.88 9.87 5.74
N THR A 546 30.13 10.28 5.57
CA THR A 546 31.31 9.47 5.87
C THR A 546 31.28 9.07 7.35
N ASP A 547 31.66 7.82 7.63
CA ASP A 547 31.79 7.29 8.99
C ASP A 547 32.52 8.27 9.92
N PRO A 548 32.08 8.39 11.19
CA PRO A 548 32.79 9.19 12.16
C PRO A 548 34.23 8.66 12.34
N PRO A 549 35.22 9.56 12.47
CA PRO A 549 36.60 9.14 12.69
C PRO A 549 36.72 8.35 14.00
N PRO A 550 37.65 7.37 14.07
CA PRO A 550 37.87 6.59 15.28
C PRO A 550 38.23 7.51 16.46
N PRO A 551 37.84 7.13 17.69
CA PRO A 551 38.09 7.95 18.87
C PRO A 551 39.59 8.24 19.03
N LYS A 552 39.90 9.52 19.25
CA LYS A 552 41.27 9.98 19.54
C LYS A 552 41.80 9.26 20.77
N THR A 553 42.98 8.66 20.64
CA THR A 553 43.78 8.14 21.76
C THR A 553 43.96 9.24 22.81
N PRO A 554 43.82 8.94 24.12
CA PRO A 554 44.04 9.92 25.18
C PRO A 554 45.48 10.45 25.13
N ALA A 555 45.63 11.77 25.18
CA ALA A 555 46.93 12.40 25.32
C ALA A 555 47.60 11.99 26.65
N PRO A 556 48.92 11.77 26.69
CA PRO A 556 49.62 11.44 27.93
C PRO A 556 49.53 12.59 28.94
N PRO A 557 49.47 12.29 30.25
CA PRO A 557 49.30 13.29 31.30
C PRO A 557 50.50 14.25 31.34
N LYS A 558 50.21 15.56 31.43
CA LYS A 558 51.21 16.60 31.67
C LYS A 558 51.86 16.40 33.06
N PRO A 559 53.18 16.59 33.18
CA PRO A 559 53.86 16.55 34.48
C PRO A 559 53.44 17.72 35.37
N PRO A 560 53.47 17.55 36.71
CA PRO A 560 52.99 18.55 37.65
C PRO A 560 53.87 19.81 37.63
N SER A 561 53.23 20.98 37.51
CA SER A 561 53.88 22.27 37.73
C SER A 561 54.10 22.48 39.23
N ASN A 562 55.36 22.59 39.64
CA ASN A 562 55.76 22.96 40.98
C ASN A 562 55.24 24.35 41.34
N ASN A 563 54.59 24.45 42.50
CA ASN A 563 54.42 25.67 43.25
C ASN A 563 55.79 26.22 43.69
N ARG A 564 56.10 27.46 43.30
CA ARG A 564 56.79 28.44 44.13
C ARG A 564 56.32 29.83 43.75
#